data_AF-A0A749PJ03-F1
#
_entry.id   AF-A0A749PJ03-F1
#
_cell.length_a   1.000
_cell.length_b   1.000
_cell.length_c   1.000
_cell.angle_alpha   90.00
_cell.angle_beta   90.00
_cell.angle_gamma   90.00
#
_symmetry.space_group_name_H-M   'P 1'
#
loop_
_entity.id
_entity.type
_entity.pdbx_description
1 polymer ?
#
loop_
_entity_poly.entity_id
_entity_poly.type
_entity_poly.pdbx_seq_one_letter_code
_entity_poly.pdbx_strand_id
1 'polypeptide(L)'
;MKVTNPELVELIDGLRKWHKRAVENCDLMYKHADKPMVFPDIDEITLTKQEQRGFRVGVTLACAQFAFPLKEVDSQGSDDTDEGCEDE
;
A
#
# COMPACT_ATOMS: atom_id res chain seq x y z
N MET A 1 6.80 10.58 15.70
CA MET A 1 6.42 11.99 15.46
C MET A 1 4.92 12.04 15.68
N LYS A 2 4.45 12.83 16.64
CA LYS A 2 3.02 12.93 16.92
C LYS A 2 2.43 13.94 15.93
N VAL A 3 1.56 13.48 15.04
CA VAL A 3 0.87 14.33 14.05
C VAL A 3 -0.52 14.61 14.59
N THR A 4 -0.81 15.87 14.87
CA THR A 4 -2.09 16.31 15.46
C THR A 4 -3.02 16.98 14.46
N ASN A 5 -2.53 17.29 13.24
CA ASN A 5 -3.37 17.81 12.18
C ASN A 5 -4.16 16.63 11.55
N PRO A 6 -5.51 16.65 11.62
CA PRO A 6 -6.35 15.55 11.13
C PRO A 6 -6.24 15.33 9.62
N GLU A 7 -6.10 16.39 8.80
CA GLU A 7 -5.94 16.26 7.35
C GLU A 7 -4.61 15.56 7.01
N LEU A 8 -3.56 15.85 7.78
CA LEU A 8 -2.26 15.24 7.60
C LEU A 8 -2.27 13.76 8.04
N VAL A 9 -3.03 13.42 9.08
CA VAL A 9 -3.27 12.03 9.49
C VAL A 9 -3.97 11.25 8.37
N GLU A 10 -5.07 11.79 7.83
CA GLU A 10 -5.80 11.13 6.75
C GLU A 10 -4.94 10.93 5.50
N LEU A 11 -4.12 11.92 5.13
CA LEU A 11 -3.18 11.82 4.02
C LEU A 11 -2.15 10.71 4.24
N ILE A 12 -1.55 10.64 5.44
CA ILE A 12 -0.58 9.60 5.78
C ILE A 12 -1.23 8.22 5.72
N ASP A 13 -2.42 8.05 6.26
CA ASP A 13 -3.15 6.78 6.20
C ASP A 13 -3.54 6.38 4.78
N GLY A 14 -3.93 7.36 3.95
CA GLY A 14 -4.17 7.17 2.53
C GLY A 14 -2.92 6.67 1.80
N LEU A 15 -1.78 7.32 2.03
CA LEU A 15 -0.50 6.94 1.44
C LEU A 15 -0.08 5.52 1.86
N ARG A 16 -0.27 5.16 3.13
CA ARG A 16 0.04 3.83 3.66
C ARG A 16 -0.84 2.74 3.03
N LYS A 17 -2.15 2.99 2.94
CA LYS A 17 -3.10 2.07 2.27
C LYS A 17 -2.73 1.88 0.81
N TRP A 18 -2.40 2.97 0.11
CA TRP A 18 -1.94 2.91 -1.28
C TRP A 18 -0.65 2.09 -1.41
N HIS A 19 0.35 2.36 -0.57
CA HIS A 19 1.64 1.66 -0.60
C HIS A 19 1.47 0.15 -0.36
N LYS A 20 0.68 -0.23 0.65
CA LYS A 20 0.37 -1.64 0.94
C LYS A 20 -0.27 -2.33 -0.27
N ARG A 21 -1.28 -1.70 -0.88
CA ARG A 21 -1.93 -2.23 -2.09
C ARG A 21 -0.95 -2.32 -3.27
N ALA A 22 -0.07 -1.34 -3.44
CA ALA A 22 0.93 -1.36 -4.51
C ALA A 22 1.88 -2.56 -4.37
N VAL A 23 2.36 -2.83 -3.15
CA VAL A 23 3.20 -4.00 -2.86
C VAL A 23 2.45 -5.31 -3.11
N GLU A 24 1.23 -5.45 -2.60
CA GLU A 24 0.39 -6.64 -2.80
C GLU A 24 0.09 -6.89 -4.28
N ASN A 25 -0.18 -5.84 -5.06
CA ASN A 25 -0.42 -5.94 -6.49
C ASN A 25 0.83 -6.39 -7.25
N CYS A 26 2.02 -5.92 -6.86
CA CYS A 26 3.25 -6.38 -7.48
C CYS A 26 3.51 -7.87 -7.21
N ASP A 27 3.24 -8.36 -5.99
CA ASP A 27 3.37 -9.79 -5.68
C ASP A 27 2.39 -10.64 -6.50
N LEU A 28 1.15 -10.17 -6.65
CA LEU A 28 0.15 -10.81 -7.51
C LEU A 28 0.61 -10.90 -8.97
N MET A 29 1.13 -9.79 -9.53
CA MET A 29 1.67 -9.77 -10.89
C MET A 29 2.84 -10.74 -11.04
N TYR A 30 3.76 -10.76 -10.08
CA TYR A 30 4.90 -11.68 -10.11
C TYR A 30 4.47 -13.16 -10.12
N LYS A 31 3.53 -13.51 -9.21
CA LYS A 31 3.03 -14.87 -9.01
C LYS A 31 2.22 -15.38 -10.19
N HIS A 32 1.49 -14.50 -10.87
CA HIS A 32 0.55 -14.84 -11.94
C HIS A 32 0.98 -14.37 -13.33
N ALA A 33 2.28 -14.09 -13.52
CA ALA A 33 2.84 -13.71 -14.82
C ALA A 33 2.55 -14.72 -15.94
N ASP A 34 2.26 -15.99 -15.60
CA ASP A 34 1.92 -17.07 -16.51
C ASP A 34 0.44 -17.09 -16.94
N LYS A 35 -0.41 -16.29 -16.30
CA LYS A 35 -1.83 -16.19 -16.62
C LYS A 35 -2.08 -15.07 -17.63
N PRO A 36 -3.17 -15.16 -18.42
CA PRO A 36 -3.58 -14.05 -19.25
C PRO A 36 -3.93 -12.82 -18.40
N MET A 37 -3.50 -11.65 -18.86
CA MET A 37 -3.79 -10.38 -18.23
C MET A 37 -4.81 -9.62 -19.06
N VAL A 38 -5.97 -9.36 -18.48
CA VAL A 38 -7.06 -8.63 -19.15
C VAL A 38 -7.00 -7.17 -18.74
N PHE A 39 -6.72 -6.29 -19.70
CA PHE A 39 -6.71 -4.85 -19.49
C PHE A 39 -7.91 -4.21 -20.18
N PRO A 40 -8.63 -3.30 -19.51
CA PRO A 40 -9.61 -2.46 -20.20
C PRO A 40 -8.92 -1.75 -21.37
N ASP A 41 -9.57 -1.76 -22.54
CA ASP A 41 -9.16 -1.04 -23.76
C ASP A 41 -7.88 -1.52 -24.48
N ILE A 42 -7.22 -2.57 -24.00
CA ILE A 42 -5.96 -3.09 -24.60
C ILE A 42 -6.10 -4.57 -25.05
N ASP A 43 -7.21 -5.23 -24.74
CA ASP A 43 -7.44 -6.69 -24.90
C ASP A 43 -6.57 -7.57 -23.96
N GLU A 44 -6.76 -8.89 -24.07
CA GLU A 44 -6.06 -9.91 -23.27
C GLU A 44 -4.62 -10.11 -23.74
N ILE A 45 -3.66 -9.97 -22.82
CA ILE A 45 -2.24 -10.20 -23.06
C ILE A 45 -1.85 -11.56 -22.48
N THR A 46 -1.33 -12.44 -23.33
CA THR A 46 -0.73 -13.72 -22.90
C THR A 46 0.77 -13.72 -23.18
N LEU A 47 1.58 -13.90 -22.14
CA LEU A 47 3.04 -13.89 -22.23
C LEU A 47 3.62 -15.27 -22.56
N THR A 48 4.59 -15.31 -23.47
CA THR A 48 5.44 -16.49 -23.69
C THR A 48 6.32 -16.77 -22.47
N LYS A 49 6.89 -17.97 -22.34
CA LYS A 49 7.79 -18.32 -21.23
C LYS A 49 9.00 -17.38 -21.09
N GLN A 50 9.50 -16.83 -22.19
CA GLN A 50 10.61 -15.87 -22.17
C GLN A 50 10.15 -14.50 -21.65
N GLU A 51 9.00 -14.02 -22.14
CA GLU A 51 8.42 -12.76 -21.68
C GLU A 51 8.00 -12.83 -20.21
N GLN A 52 7.48 -13.96 -19.74
CA GLN A 52 7.18 -14.18 -18.32
C GLN A 52 8.41 -13.98 -17.42
N ARG A 53 9.60 -14.40 -17.88
CA ARG A 53 10.85 -14.18 -17.13
C ARG A 53 11.20 -12.70 -17.09
N GLY A 54 11.15 -12.03 -18.24
CA GLY A 54 11.39 -10.58 -18.33
C GLY A 54 10.40 -9.77 -17.49
N PHE A 55 9.12 -10.14 -17.55
CA PHE A 55 8.05 -9.54 -16.77
C PHE A 55 8.31 -9.68 -15.26
N ARG A 56 8.65 -10.89 -14.79
CA ARG A 56 9.02 -11.12 -13.38
C ARG A 56 10.20 -10.26 -12.95
N VAL A 57 11.23 -10.11 -13.78
CA VAL A 57 12.36 -9.21 -13.50
C VAL A 57 11.89 -7.76 -13.38
N GLY A 58 11.07 -7.29 -14.32
CA GLY A 58 10.49 -5.94 -14.27
C GLY A 58 9.66 -5.70 -13.01
N VAL A 59 8.82 -6.66 -12.64
CA VAL A 59 8.02 -6.60 -11.40
C VAL A 59 8.92 -6.60 -10.16
N THR A 60 10.00 -7.40 -10.13
CA THR A 60 10.97 -7.36 -9.02
C THR A 60 11.61 -5.98 -8.87
N LEU A 61 11.98 -5.33 -9.98
CA LEU A 61 12.52 -3.96 -9.95
C LEU A 61 11.47 -2.96 -9.44
N ALA A 62 10.21 -3.09 -9.87
CA ALA A 62 9.11 -2.27 -9.36
C ALA A 62 8.88 -2.48 -7.86
N CYS A 63 8.92 -3.74 -7.37
CA CYS A 63 8.82 -4.04 -5.94
C CYS A 63 9.92 -3.37 -5.11
N ALA A 64 11.16 -3.33 -5.64
CA ALA A 64 12.29 -2.71 -4.95
C ALA A 64 12.05 -1.23 -4.67
N GLN A 65 11.30 -0.53 -5.53
CA GLN A 65 10.92 0.87 -5.32
C GLN A 65 10.03 1.05 -4.07
N PHE A 66 9.30 0.01 -3.67
CA PHE A 66 8.40 0.00 -2.51
C PHE A 66 9.03 -0.68 -1.28
N ALA A 67 10.33 -0.99 -1.30
CA ALA A 67 11.00 -1.67 -0.19
C ALA A 67 11.25 -0.77 1.04
N PHE A 68 10.87 0.51 0.98
CA PHE A 68 11.01 1.41 2.13
C PHE A 68 9.80 1.25 3.09
N PRO A 69 10.02 0.96 4.37
CA PRO A 69 8.93 0.83 5.32
C PRO A 69 8.35 2.20 5.68
N LEU A 70 7.06 2.41 5.38
CA LEU A 70 6.30 3.53 5.93
C LEU A 70 5.94 3.22 7.39
N LYS A 71 6.52 3.97 8.35
CA LYS A 71 6.25 3.83 9.78
C LYS A 71 4.79 4.16 10.11
N GLU A 72 4.22 3.47 11.09
CA GLU A 72 2.91 3.81 11.64
C GLU A 72 2.98 5.14 12.39
N VAL A 73 1.95 5.97 12.27
CA VAL A 73 1.79 7.18 13.07
C VAL A 73 0.60 6.94 13.99
N ASP A 74 0.84 7.00 15.30
CA ASP A 74 -0.22 6.86 16.29
C ASP A 74 -1.17 8.06 16.22
N SER A 75 -2.36 7.83 15.68
CA SER A 75 -3.48 8.77 15.75
C SER A 75 -4.29 8.49 17.02
N GLN A 76 -3.75 8.86 18.18
CA GLN A 76 -4.54 8.92 19.40
C GLN A 76 -5.06 10.34 19.61
N GLY A 77 -6.32 10.50 19.24
CA GLY A 77 -7.20 11.59 19.66
C GLY A 77 -8.53 10.99 20.09
N SER A 78 -8.54 10.17 21.14
CA SER A 78 -9.67 10.17 22.06
C SER A 78 -9.18 10.91 23.30
N ASP A 79 -9.58 12.17 23.42
CA ASP A 79 -9.62 12.83 24.72
C ASP A 79 -10.57 11.99 25.57
N ASP A 80 -10.02 11.22 26.50
CA ASP A 80 -10.75 10.82 27.68
C ASP A 80 -10.97 12.11 28.49
N THR A 81 -12.06 12.81 28.21
CA THR A 81 -12.68 13.68 29.21
C THR A 81 -13.16 12.78 30.34
N ASP A 82 -12.29 12.52 31.31
CA ASP A 82 -12.71 11.97 32.60
C ASP A 82 -13.25 13.13 33.45
N GLU A 83 -14.45 12.89 33.95
CA GLU A 83 -15.36 13.84 34.54
C GLU A 83 -14.79 14.46 35.82
N GLY A 84 -15.16 15.72 36.07
CA GLY A 84 -14.90 16.35 37.35
C GLY A 84 -15.59 15.58 38.48
N CYS A 85 -14.83 15.21 39.51
CA CYS A 85 -15.34 15.01 40.85
C CYS A 85 -14.73 16.08 41.75
N GLU A 86 -15.57 17.05 42.13
CA GLU A 86 -15.41 17.86 43.34
C GLU A 86 -15.38 16.93 44.56
N ASP A 87 -14.54 17.22 45.57
CA ASP A 87 -14.81 16.95 46.98
C ASP A 87 -13.70 17.58 47.86
N GLU A 88 -13.96 18.76 48.42
CA GLU A 88 -13.50 19.19 49.75
C GLU A 88 -14.72 19.66 50.56
#